data_AF-A0ABD3R2N3-F1
#
_entry.id   AF-A0ABD3R2N3-F1
#
_cell.length_a   1.000
_cell.length_b   1.000
_cell.length_c   1.000
_cell.angle_alpha   90.00
_cell.angle_beta   90.00
_cell.angle_gamma   90.00
#
_symmetry.space_group_name_H-M   'P 1'
#
loop_
_entity.id
_entity.type
_entity.pdbx_description
1 polymer ?
#
loop_
_entity_poly.entity_id
_entity_poly.type
_entity_poly.pdbx_seq_one_letter_code
_entity_poly.pdbx_strand_id
1 'polypeptide(L)'
;MGKRLTQQRRIGEPLPLIPTLTILKNFVAIRDGKNRNGGTEKLIEWLEYRRGFFSSVTVNTNSQGLRGLYAKNDIMAGQIIVEVPYNSALLVGDTAWVRKDDDFDDILGSDGWSKHDLDDVYQGLNFLRSVVENREYAPYIDNLPQMPFSGNEFGLPPDFWNSEFISASEVPELVKQIQGRKQIIDEVAKKNDVHPSLLRWATFMIRSRRFTTWNIIYDPNSKNDPLFGVFPIRQNKIEQIQGFLLPLIDMANHAHNPNAGLKISINRITRH
;
A
#
# COMPACT_ATOMS: atom_id res chain seq x y z
N MET A 1 -22.34 30.29 28.75
CA MET A 1 -22.07 29.02 29.47
C MET A 1 -22.09 27.88 28.45
N GLY A 2 -20.94 27.52 27.90
CA GLY A 2 -20.83 26.47 26.87
C GLY A 2 -20.61 25.10 27.51
N LYS A 3 -21.48 24.13 27.20
CA LYS A 3 -21.35 22.73 27.63
C LYS A 3 -20.16 22.09 26.90
N ARG A 4 -19.17 21.61 27.66
CA ARG A 4 -18.12 20.70 27.17
C ARG A 4 -18.76 19.36 26.82
N LEU A 5 -18.63 18.94 25.55
CA LEU A 5 -18.90 17.58 25.13
C LEU A 5 -17.68 16.72 25.50
N THR A 6 -17.86 15.85 26.49
CA THR A 6 -16.94 14.75 26.83
C THR A 6 -16.91 13.74 25.70
N GLN A 7 -15.75 13.55 25.09
CA GLN A 7 -15.47 12.49 24.13
C GLN A 7 -15.47 11.15 24.88
N GLN A 8 -16.45 10.30 24.59
CA GLN A 8 -16.54 8.94 25.14
C GLN A 8 -15.35 8.10 24.64
N ARG A 9 -14.51 7.65 25.57
CA ARG A 9 -13.54 6.57 25.38
C ARG A 9 -14.30 5.27 25.15
N ARG A 10 -14.16 4.64 23.97
CA ARG A 10 -14.39 3.19 23.84
C ARG A 10 -13.05 2.49 24.08
N ILE A 11 -12.85 2.03 25.30
CA ILE A 11 -11.82 1.04 25.64
C ILE A 11 -12.60 -0.27 25.81
N GLY A 12 -12.24 -1.29 25.03
CA GLY A 12 -12.64 -2.68 25.30
C GLY A 12 -13.86 -3.22 24.54
N GLU A 13 -13.97 -3.00 23.23
CA GLU A 13 -14.74 -3.95 22.41
C GLU A 13 -13.82 -5.11 22.01
N PRO A 14 -14.18 -6.38 22.27
CA PRO A 14 -13.43 -7.53 21.79
C PRO A 14 -13.44 -7.53 20.26
N LEU A 15 -12.27 -7.79 19.66
CA LEU A 15 -12.12 -7.93 18.22
C LEU A 15 -13.19 -8.91 17.68
N PRO A 16 -13.86 -8.59 16.56
CA PRO A 16 -14.65 -9.61 15.88
C PRO A 16 -13.76 -10.81 15.59
N LEU A 17 -14.24 -12.00 15.94
CA LEU A 17 -13.58 -13.27 15.66
C LEU A 17 -13.11 -13.28 14.21
N ILE A 18 -11.80 -13.41 14.01
CA ILE A 18 -11.16 -13.54 12.71
C ILE A 18 -11.83 -14.73 12.02
N PRO A 19 -12.52 -14.56 10.88
CA PRO A 19 -13.03 -15.70 10.14
C PRO A 19 -11.84 -16.57 9.73
N THR A 20 -11.89 -17.86 10.06
CA THR A 20 -10.94 -18.87 9.61
C THR A 20 -10.74 -18.78 8.10
N LEU A 21 -9.47 -18.82 7.66
CA LEU A 21 -8.93 -18.62 6.29
C LEU A 21 -9.45 -19.58 5.20
N THR A 22 -10.56 -20.26 5.43
CA THR A 22 -11.15 -21.24 4.50
C THR A 22 -11.79 -20.60 3.24
N ILE A 23 -11.89 -19.26 3.17
CA ILE A 23 -12.58 -18.54 2.09
C ILE A 23 -11.70 -18.26 0.86
N LEU A 24 -10.38 -18.49 0.92
CA LEU A 24 -9.48 -18.26 -0.22
C LEU A 24 -9.54 -19.34 -1.32
N LYS A 25 -10.23 -20.47 -1.11
CA LYS A 25 -10.39 -21.51 -2.14
C LYS A 25 -11.20 -21.06 -3.36
N ASN A 26 -11.96 -19.96 -3.24
CA ASN A 26 -12.75 -19.39 -4.35
C ASN A 26 -12.08 -18.19 -5.03
N PHE A 27 -10.81 -17.86 -4.73
CA PHE A 27 -10.09 -16.76 -5.39
C PHE A 27 -9.61 -17.10 -6.81
N VAL A 28 -10.10 -18.21 -7.40
CA VAL A 28 -9.86 -18.56 -8.80
C VAL A 28 -10.99 -18.01 -9.66
N ALA A 29 -10.84 -16.75 -10.05
CA ALA A 29 -11.25 -16.30 -11.37
C ALA A 29 -10.13 -15.42 -11.93
N ILE A 30 -9.04 -16.09 -12.32
CA ILE A 30 -8.06 -15.59 -13.27
C ILE A 30 -8.86 -15.21 -14.53
N ARG A 31 -9.24 -13.94 -14.65
CA ARG A 31 -9.88 -13.44 -15.86
C ARG A 31 -8.78 -13.19 -16.88
N ASP A 32 -8.86 -13.92 -17.98
CA ASP A 32 -8.11 -13.66 -19.22
C ASP A 32 -8.08 -12.15 -19.50
N GLY A 33 -6.88 -11.63 -19.77
CA GLY A 33 -6.58 -10.19 -19.94
C GLY A 33 -7.27 -9.50 -21.12
N LYS A 34 -8.33 -10.07 -21.70
CA LYS A 34 -9.02 -9.57 -22.89
C LYS A 34 -10.13 -8.56 -22.62
N ASN A 35 -10.53 -8.28 -21.38
CA ASN A 35 -11.59 -7.30 -21.12
C ASN A 35 -11.39 -6.46 -19.85
N ARG A 36 -10.25 -5.77 -19.74
CA ARG A 36 -9.94 -4.87 -18.60
C ARG A 36 -10.66 -3.50 -18.66
N ASN A 37 -11.30 -3.17 -19.79
CA ASN A 37 -12.00 -1.88 -19.94
C ASN A 37 -13.17 -1.77 -18.95
N GLY A 38 -13.98 -2.83 -18.81
CA GLY A 38 -15.08 -2.86 -17.84
C GLY A 38 -14.64 -2.87 -16.37
N GLY A 39 -13.37 -3.17 -16.09
CA GLY A 39 -12.80 -3.01 -14.74
C GLY A 39 -12.51 -1.54 -14.44
N THR A 40 -11.94 -0.82 -15.40
CA THR A 40 -11.62 0.61 -15.25
C THR A 40 -12.89 1.45 -15.07
N GLU A 41 -13.94 1.17 -15.87
CA GLU A 41 -15.22 1.88 -15.76
C GLU A 41 -15.81 1.76 -14.36
N LYS A 42 -15.84 0.56 -13.78
CA LYS A 42 -16.30 0.32 -12.40
C LYS A 42 -15.48 1.06 -11.35
N LEU A 43 -14.17 1.20 -11.55
CA LEU A 43 -13.33 1.98 -10.65
C LEU A 43 -13.70 3.46 -10.71
N ILE A 44 -13.90 4.00 -11.90
CA ILE A 44 -14.32 5.40 -12.08
C ILE A 44 -15.70 5.61 -11.47
N GLU A 45 -16.67 4.75 -11.73
CA GLU A 45 -18.02 4.82 -11.12
C GLU A 45 -17.96 4.77 -9.58
N TRP A 46 -17.12 3.87 -9.04
CA TRP A 46 -16.91 3.76 -7.59
C TRP A 46 -16.31 5.03 -6.98
N LEU A 47 -15.42 5.72 -7.71
CA LEU A 47 -14.84 7.00 -7.31
C LEU A 47 -15.82 8.17 -7.49
N GLU A 48 -16.62 8.20 -8.56
CA GLU A 48 -17.62 9.24 -8.83
C GLU A 48 -18.71 9.29 -7.76
N TYR A 49 -19.02 8.14 -7.13
CA TYR A 49 -19.91 8.11 -5.97
C TYR A 49 -19.35 8.85 -4.74
N ARG A 50 -18.04 9.14 -4.72
CA ARG A 50 -17.35 9.80 -3.61
C ARG A 50 -17.33 11.31 -3.86
N ARG A 51 -18.00 12.06 -2.98
CA ARG A 51 -18.06 13.52 -3.07
C ARG A 51 -16.65 14.12 -3.11
N GLY A 52 -16.37 14.92 -4.14
CA GLY A 52 -15.08 15.59 -4.34
C GLY A 52 -14.12 14.84 -5.26
N PHE A 53 -14.53 13.70 -5.85
CA PHE A 53 -13.76 13.09 -6.92
C PHE A 53 -13.84 13.92 -8.21
N PHE A 54 -12.70 14.04 -8.90
CA PHE A 54 -12.59 14.63 -10.22
C PHE A 54 -11.51 13.92 -11.04
N SER A 55 -11.72 13.76 -12.34
CA SER A 55 -10.69 13.23 -13.25
C SER A 55 -10.85 13.77 -14.68
N SER A 56 -9.78 14.37 -15.21
CA SER A 56 -9.64 14.72 -16.64
C SER A 56 -8.84 13.70 -17.44
N VAL A 57 -8.43 12.60 -16.78
CA VAL A 57 -7.63 11.52 -17.37
C VAL A 57 -8.44 10.23 -17.46
N THR A 58 -7.93 9.28 -18.23
CA THR A 58 -8.46 7.92 -18.32
C THR A 58 -7.33 6.92 -18.11
N VAL A 59 -7.67 5.71 -17.66
CA VAL A 59 -6.71 4.61 -17.67
C VAL A 59 -6.73 3.99 -19.06
N ASN A 60 -5.57 3.88 -19.69
CA ASN A 60 -5.42 3.23 -20.99
C ASN A 60 -4.12 2.41 -21.03
N THR A 61 -3.91 1.66 -22.10
CA THR A 61 -2.69 0.90 -22.37
C THR A 61 -2.10 1.41 -23.68
N ASN A 62 -0.83 1.82 -23.67
CA ASN A 62 -0.17 2.27 -24.90
C ASN A 62 0.16 1.10 -25.85
N SER A 63 0.72 1.44 -27.02
CA SER A 63 1.17 0.45 -28.02
C SER A 63 2.27 -0.50 -27.53
N GLN A 64 2.97 -0.16 -26.44
CA GLN A 64 3.98 -1.01 -25.81
C GLN A 64 3.39 -1.92 -24.73
N GLY A 65 2.07 -1.90 -24.51
CA GLY A 65 1.41 -2.69 -23.47
C GLY A 65 1.52 -2.09 -22.06
N LEU A 66 2.06 -0.88 -21.91
CA LEU A 66 2.15 -0.19 -20.63
C LEU A 66 0.81 0.46 -20.30
N ARG A 67 0.21 0.03 -19.19
CA ARG A 67 -0.99 0.65 -18.64
C ARG A 67 -0.62 1.88 -17.85
N GLY A 68 -1.42 2.95 -17.96
CA GLY A 68 -1.18 4.19 -17.23
C GLY A 68 -2.33 5.18 -17.34
N LEU A 69 -2.14 6.39 -16.80
CA LEU A 69 -3.05 7.50 -16.95
C LEU A 69 -2.73 8.31 -18.21
N TYR A 70 -3.75 8.59 -19.01
CA TYR A 70 -3.65 9.36 -20.25
C TYR A 70 -4.66 10.50 -20.24
N ALA A 71 -4.23 11.65 -20.75
CA ALA A 71 -5.08 12.82 -20.86
C ALA A 71 -6.21 12.58 -21.87
N LYS A 72 -7.45 12.96 -21.51
CA LYS A 72 -8.59 12.92 -22.45
C LYS A 72 -8.57 14.10 -23.43
N ASN A 73 -8.01 15.22 -22.99
CA ASN A 73 -7.88 16.48 -23.71
C ASN A 73 -6.53 17.12 -23.34
N ASP A 74 -6.15 18.21 -24.01
CA ASP A 74 -4.97 19.00 -23.63
C ASP A 74 -5.10 19.53 -22.19
N ILE A 75 -4.00 19.44 -21.43
CA ILE A 75 -3.93 19.84 -20.01
C ILE A 75 -2.92 20.97 -19.89
N MET A 76 -3.33 22.09 -19.30
CA MET A 76 -2.44 23.21 -19.03
C MET A 76 -1.56 22.95 -17.80
N ALA A 77 -0.35 23.50 -17.79
CA ALA A 77 0.53 23.42 -16.62
C ALA A 77 -0.15 24.01 -15.37
N GLY A 78 -0.11 23.28 -14.26
CA GLY A 78 -0.74 23.66 -12.99
C GLY A 78 -2.24 23.32 -12.88
N GLN A 79 -2.86 22.80 -13.94
CA GLN A 79 -4.23 22.31 -13.89
C GLN A 79 -4.34 21.04 -13.05
N ILE A 80 -5.41 20.92 -12.26
CA ILE A 80 -5.75 19.68 -11.54
C ILE A 80 -6.21 18.65 -12.57
N ILE A 81 -5.59 17.47 -12.55
CA ILE A 81 -5.89 16.38 -13.50
C ILE A 81 -6.69 15.24 -12.86
N VAL A 82 -6.47 15.01 -11.57
CA VAL A 82 -7.17 14.02 -10.74
C VAL A 82 -7.28 14.60 -9.33
N GLU A 83 -8.45 14.49 -8.73
CA GLU A 83 -8.67 14.72 -7.31
C GLU A 83 -9.34 13.49 -6.71
N VAL A 84 -8.71 12.88 -5.71
CA VAL A 84 -9.27 11.74 -4.96
C VAL A 84 -9.52 12.21 -3.53
N PRO A 85 -10.76 12.12 -3.02
CA PRO A 85 -11.04 12.55 -1.67
C PRO A 85 -10.34 11.62 -0.65
N TYR A 86 -9.94 12.18 0.49
CA TYR A 86 -9.12 11.45 1.47
C TYR A 86 -9.80 10.18 2.01
N ASN A 87 -11.14 10.16 2.11
CA ASN A 87 -11.91 8.98 2.52
C ASN A 87 -11.93 7.85 1.47
N SER A 88 -11.42 8.09 0.27
CA SER A 88 -11.18 7.08 -0.77
C SER A 88 -9.75 6.57 -0.77
N ALA A 89 -8.83 7.17 0.01
CA ALA A 89 -7.49 6.64 0.21
C ALA A 89 -7.55 5.43 1.14
N LEU A 90 -6.81 4.36 0.81
CA LEU A 90 -6.80 3.13 1.58
C LEU A 90 -5.57 3.14 2.48
N LEU A 91 -5.78 3.22 3.79
CA LEU A 91 -4.71 3.13 4.78
C LEU A 91 -4.16 1.69 4.82
N VAL A 92 -2.91 1.53 4.42
CA VAL A 92 -2.25 0.21 4.33
C VAL A 92 -1.12 0.02 5.35
N GLY A 93 -0.61 1.13 5.92
CA GLY A 93 0.40 1.11 6.96
C GLY A 93 0.28 2.30 7.89
N ASP A 94 0.56 2.09 9.17
CA ASP A 94 0.55 3.15 10.17
C ASP A 94 1.54 2.80 11.29
N THR A 95 2.62 3.57 11.39
CA THR A 95 3.68 3.36 12.39
C THR A 95 3.24 3.68 13.81
N ALA A 96 2.14 4.39 14.04
CA ALA A 96 1.59 4.53 15.39
C ALA A 96 0.88 3.26 15.86
N TRP A 97 0.57 2.35 14.94
CA TRP A 97 -0.11 1.09 15.19
C TRP A 97 0.87 -0.07 15.12
N VAL A 98 2.09 0.14 15.66
CA VAL A 98 3.14 -0.88 15.73
C VAL A 98 2.51 -2.18 16.20
N ARG A 99 2.33 -3.12 15.26
CA ARG A 99 1.92 -4.46 15.61
C ARG A 99 3.07 -5.06 16.39
N LYS A 100 2.75 -5.91 17.36
CA LYS A 100 3.79 -6.82 17.87
C LYS A 100 4.21 -7.66 16.67
N ASP A 101 5.38 -7.37 16.13
CA ASP A 101 6.00 -8.21 15.13
C ASP A 101 6.15 -9.60 15.73
N ASP A 102 5.97 -10.64 14.91
CA ASP A 102 6.23 -11.99 15.36
C ASP A 102 7.71 -12.09 15.75
N ASP A 103 8.00 -12.83 16.81
CA ASP A 103 9.38 -13.08 17.24
C ASP A 103 10.03 -14.10 16.31
N PHE A 104 11.08 -13.69 15.57
CA PHE A 104 11.82 -14.52 14.62
C PHE A 104 13.24 -14.84 15.08
N ASP A 105 13.55 -14.66 16.37
CA ASP A 105 14.88 -14.89 16.93
C ASP A 105 15.33 -16.36 16.81
N ASP A 106 14.38 -17.29 16.60
CA ASP A 106 14.63 -18.72 16.38
C ASP A 106 15.00 -19.09 14.93
N ILE A 107 14.87 -18.15 13.98
CA ILE A 107 15.12 -18.38 12.56
C ILE A 107 16.56 -18.04 12.21
N LEU A 108 17.32 -19.02 11.70
CA LEU A 108 18.70 -18.82 11.29
C LEU A 108 18.81 -17.69 10.24
N GLY A 109 19.54 -16.63 10.59
CA GLY A 109 19.79 -15.48 9.72
C GLY A 109 18.79 -14.33 9.84
N SER A 110 17.81 -14.42 10.74
CA SER A 110 16.84 -13.34 11.00
C SER A 110 17.48 -12.07 11.56
N ASP A 111 18.58 -12.18 12.30
CA ASP A 111 19.38 -11.05 12.79
C ASP A 111 19.85 -10.10 11.67
N GLY A 112 20.00 -10.63 10.45
CA GLY A 112 20.44 -9.88 9.28
C GLY A 112 19.31 -9.27 8.47
N TRP A 113 18.04 -9.46 8.86
CA TRP A 113 16.89 -8.98 8.10
C TRP A 113 16.72 -7.48 8.21
N SER A 114 16.38 -6.86 7.07
CA SER A 114 16.05 -5.44 7.02
C SER A 114 14.71 -5.20 7.73
N LYS A 115 14.71 -4.33 8.75
CA LYS A 115 13.47 -3.87 9.42
C LYS A 115 12.47 -3.26 8.45
N HIS A 116 12.95 -2.59 7.39
CA HIS A 116 12.08 -2.02 6.35
C HIS A 116 11.43 -3.12 5.49
N ASP A 117 12.16 -4.18 5.16
CA ASP A 117 11.57 -5.31 4.42
C ASP A 117 10.53 -6.04 5.28
N LEU A 118 10.80 -6.21 6.58
CA LEU A 118 9.84 -6.77 7.53
C LEU A 118 8.55 -5.94 7.62
N ASP A 119 8.68 -4.62 7.78
CA ASP A 119 7.55 -3.67 7.78
C ASP A 119 6.75 -3.73 6.48
N ASP A 120 7.41 -3.73 5.32
CA ASP A 120 6.74 -3.86 4.02
C ASP A 120 5.94 -5.18 3.90
N VAL A 121 6.47 -6.29 4.44
CA VAL A 121 5.80 -7.59 4.44
C VAL A 121 4.58 -7.57 5.35
N TYR A 122 4.68 -7.01 6.56
CA TYR A 122 3.52 -6.88 7.45
C TYR A 122 2.45 -5.92 6.91
N GLN A 123 2.84 -4.86 6.21
CA GLN A 123 1.90 -4.00 5.50
C GLN A 123 1.26 -4.73 4.31
N GLY A 124 2.01 -5.58 3.59
CA GLY A 124 1.45 -6.50 2.59
C GLY A 124 0.40 -7.43 3.18
N LEU A 125 0.71 -8.05 4.33
CA LEU A 125 -0.24 -8.90 5.06
C LEU A 125 -1.49 -8.11 5.51
N ASN A 126 -1.30 -6.88 6.00
CA ASN A 126 -2.41 -6.01 6.37
C ASN A 126 -3.28 -5.67 5.15
N PHE A 127 -2.67 -5.37 4.01
CA PHE A 127 -3.38 -5.11 2.75
C PHE A 127 -4.23 -6.30 2.31
N LEU A 128 -3.72 -7.53 2.41
CA LEU A 128 -4.53 -8.72 2.13
C LEU A 128 -5.80 -8.77 3.00
N ARG A 129 -5.62 -8.65 4.32
CA ARG A 129 -6.70 -8.80 5.31
C ARG A 129 -7.71 -7.66 5.31
N SER A 130 -7.24 -6.41 5.17
CA SER A 130 -8.08 -5.23 5.34
C SER A 130 -8.63 -4.67 4.03
N VAL A 131 -7.93 -4.90 2.92
CA VAL A 131 -8.28 -4.32 1.62
C VAL A 131 -8.73 -5.39 0.63
N VAL A 132 -7.92 -6.42 0.38
CA VAL A 132 -8.22 -7.41 -0.67
C VAL A 132 -9.45 -8.26 -0.31
N GLU A 133 -9.60 -8.63 0.96
CA GLU A 133 -10.78 -9.37 1.44
C GLU A 133 -12.04 -8.50 1.51
N ASN A 134 -11.91 -7.17 1.50
CA ASN A 134 -13.05 -6.26 1.58
C ASN A 134 -13.63 -5.97 0.19
N ARG A 135 -14.85 -6.49 -0.04
CA ARG A 135 -15.59 -6.31 -1.30
C ARG A 135 -15.87 -4.86 -1.67
N GLU A 136 -15.89 -3.93 -0.71
CA GLU A 136 -16.04 -2.49 -0.99
C GLU A 136 -14.94 -1.98 -1.93
N TYR A 137 -13.73 -2.54 -1.82
CA TYR A 137 -12.57 -2.11 -2.60
C TYR A 137 -12.36 -2.94 -3.87
N ALA A 138 -13.24 -3.90 -4.18
CA ALA A 138 -13.12 -4.74 -5.37
C ALA A 138 -12.92 -3.93 -6.67
N PRO A 139 -13.60 -2.78 -6.91
CA PRO A 139 -13.35 -1.97 -8.10
C PRO A 139 -11.90 -1.48 -8.21
N TYR A 140 -11.22 -1.21 -7.10
CA TYR A 140 -9.80 -0.86 -7.12
C TYR A 140 -8.90 -2.08 -7.29
N ILE A 141 -9.16 -3.15 -6.53
CA ILE A 141 -8.36 -4.38 -6.52
C ILE A 141 -8.35 -5.06 -7.91
N ASP A 142 -9.49 -5.11 -8.59
CA ASP A 142 -9.62 -5.68 -9.94
C ASP A 142 -8.75 -4.95 -10.98
N ASN A 143 -8.34 -3.72 -10.67
CA ASN A 143 -7.50 -2.89 -11.52
C ASN A 143 -6.02 -2.92 -11.12
N LEU A 144 -5.62 -3.65 -10.07
CA LEU A 144 -4.22 -3.82 -9.75
C LEU A 144 -3.52 -4.78 -10.73
N PRO A 145 -2.18 -4.69 -10.86
CA PRO A 145 -1.40 -5.71 -11.53
C PRO A 145 -1.72 -7.09 -10.96
N GLN A 146 -2.08 -8.01 -11.85
CA GLN A 146 -2.34 -9.39 -11.47
C GLN A 146 -1.06 -10.04 -10.94
N MET A 147 -1.22 -11.04 -10.07
CA MET A 147 -0.08 -11.83 -9.60
C MET A 147 0.65 -12.43 -10.81
N PRO A 148 1.96 -12.23 -10.93
CA PRO A 148 2.71 -12.78 -12.05
C PRO A 148 2.67 -14.32 -12.04
N PHE A 149 2.46 -14.90 -13.22
CA PHE A 149 2.65 -16.32 -13.43
C PHE A 149 4.11 -16.57 -13.84
N SER A 150 4.73 -17.60 -13.27
CA SER A 150 6.12 -17.99 -13.59
C SER A 150 6.28 -18.27 -15.09
N GLY A 151 7.42 -17.88 -15.68
CA GLY A 151 7.79 -18.32 -17.03
C GLY A 151 8.59 -17.32 -17.87
N ASN A 152 8.64 -16.05 -17.45
CA ASN A 152 9.52 -15.06 -18.07
C ASN A 152 9.97 -14.06 -17.01
N GLU A 153 11.21 -14.17 -16.53
CA GLU A 153 11.81 -13.28 -15.53
C GLU A 153 11.95 -11.84 -16.07
N PHE A 154 12.03 -11.67 -17.39
CA PHE A 154 12.09 -10.35 -18.02
C PHE A 154 10.76 -9.61 -17.86
N GLY A 155 10.79 -8.52 -17.11
CA GLY A 155 9.62 -7.70 -16.78
C GLY A 155 8.96 -8.06 -15.44
N LEU A 156 9.47 -9.06 -14.73
CA LEU A 156 9.05 -9.34 -13.36
C LEU A 156 9.84 -8.52 -12.34
N PRO A 157 9.22 -8.16 -11.20
CA PRO A 157 9.96 -7.61 -10.08
C PRO A 157 10.95 -8.65 -9.54
N PRO A 158 12.09 -8.22 -8.95
CA PRO A 158 13.10 -9.16 -8.44
C PRO A 158 12.59 -10.17 -7.42
N ASP A 159 11.55 -9.81 -6.67
CA ASP A 159 10.88 -10.70 -5.71
C ASP A 159 10.29 -11.96 -6.37
N PHE A 160 10.00 -11.91 -7.67
CA PHE A 160 9.42 -13.02 -8.44
C PHE A 160 10.42 -13.79 -9.29
N TRP A 161 11.68 -13.34 -9.36
CA TRP A 161 12.72 -14.06 -10.09
C TRP A 161 13.02 -15.41 -9.45
N ASN A 162 13.48 -16.38 -10.22
CA ASN A 162 14.00 -17.62 -9.67
C ASN A 162 15.37 -17.39 -9.00
N SER A 163 15.85 -18.35 -8.21
CA SER A 163 17.09 -18.21 -7.44
C SER A 163 18.35 -18.13 -8.33
N GLU A 164 18.33 -18.79 -9.50
CA GLU A 164 19.44 -18.77 -10.45
C GLU A 164 19.61 -17.37 -11.06
N PHE A 165 18.50 -16.74 -11.48
CA PHE A 165 18.48 -15.39 -12.04
C PHE A 165 18.91 -14.34 -11.01
N ILE A 166 18.49 -14.50 -9.75
CA ILE A 166 18.95 -13.63 -8.65
C ILE A 166 20.46 -13.81 -8.46
N SER A 167 20.95 -15.05 -8.38
CA SER A 167 22.37 -15.31 -8.13
C SER A 167 23.26 -14.87 -9.30
N ALA A 168 22.73 -14.84 -10.52
CA ALA A 168 23.38 -14.27 -11.69
C ALA A 168 23.43 -12.73 -11.69
N SER A 169 22.72 -12.06 -10.76
CA SER A 169 22.84 -10.61 -10.60
C SER A 169 24.21 -10.27 -10.02
N GLU A 170 25.05 -9.54 -10.75
CA GLU A 170 26.41 -9.15 -10.36
C GLU A 170 26.47 -8.09 -9.22
N VAL A 171 25.39 -7.94 -8.45
CA VAL A 171 25.26 -6.95 -7.37
C VAL A 171 24.95 -7.68 -6.05
N PRO A 172 25.98 -8.07 -5.27
CA PRO A 172 25.81 -8.92 -4.08
C PRO A 172 24.84 -8.37 -3.03
N GLU A 173 24.83 -7.04 -2.83
CA GLU A 173 23.93 -6.41 -1.86
C GLU A 173 22.46 -6.53 -2.28
N LEU A 174 22.17 -6.37 -3.57
CA LEU A 174 20.82 -6.55 -4.11
C LEU A 174 20.38 -8.02 -3.97
N VAL A 175 21.29 -8.97 -4.26
CA VAL A 175 21.05 -10.40 -4.08
C VAL A 175 20.66 -10.72 -2.64
N LYS A 176 21.45 -10.24 -1.68
CA LYS A 176 21.20 -10.43 -0.24
C LYS A 176 19.85 -9.85 0.18
N GLN A 177 19.51 -8.64 -0.30
CA GLN A 177 18.23 -8.00 0.01
C GLN A 177 17.04 -8.78 -0.56
N ILE A 178 17.11 -9.24 -1.81
CA ILE A 178 16.01 -10.03 -2.41
C ILE A 178 15.85 -11.38 -1.70
N GLN A 179 16.97 -12.07 -1.42
CA GLN A 179 16.94 -13.35 -0.72
C GLN A 179 16.40 -13.22 0.70
N GLY A 180 16.87 -12.22 1.45
CA GLY A 180 16.37 -11.91 2.80
C GLY A 180 14.87 -11.62 2.78
N ARG A 181 14.39 -10.78 1.85
CA ARG A 181 12.96 -10.48 1.74
C ARG A 181 12.11 -11.70 1.41
N LYS A 182 12.59 -12.59 0.55
CA LYS A 182 11.90 -13.85 0.25
C LYS A 182 11.78 -14.74 1.49
N GLN A 183 12.84 -14.86 2.27
CA GLN A 183 12.81 -15.59 3.54
C GLN A 183 11.81 -14.98 4.53
N ILE A 184 11.83 -13.65 4.69
CA ILE A 184 10.86 -12.93 5.53
C ILE A 184 9.42 -13.25 5.08
N ILE A 185 9.14 -13.17 3.78
CA ILE A 185 7.81 -13.48 3.22
C ILE A 185 7.41 -14.91 3.56
N ASP A 186 8.29 -15.88 3.35
CA ASP A 186 7.96 -17.30 3.57
C ASP A 186 7.68 -17.59 5.05
N GLU A 187 8.45 -17.00 5.97
CA GLU A 187 8.26 -17.20 7.41
C GLU A 187 7.06 -16.45 7.97
N VAL A 188 6.82 -15.20 7.55
CA VAL A 188 5.62 -14.45 7.92
C VAL A 188 4.37 -15.14 7.37
N ALA A 189 4.40 -15.61 6.11
CA ALA A 189 3.32 -16.35 5.48
C ALA A 189 2.98 -17.62 6.25
N LYS A 190 4.00 -18.40 6.63
CA LYS A 190 3.86 -19.63 7.42
C LYS A 190 3.25 -19.36 8.80
N LYS A 191 3.73 -18.36 9.53
CA LYS A 191 3.18 -18.00 10.86
C LYS A 191 1.73 -17.51 10.79
N ASN A 192 1.35 -16.89 9.68
CA ASN A 192 0.03 -16.27 9.52
C ASN A 192 -0.96 -17.09 8.68
N ASP A 193 -0.61 -18.33 8.31
CA ASP A 193 -1.41 -19.23 7.47
C ASP A 193 -1.84 -18.61 6.13
N VAL A 194 -0.93 -17.87 5.48
CA VAL A 194 -1.15 -17.24 4.18
C VAL A 194 -0.28 -17.92 3.12
N HIS A 195 -0.79 -18.05 1.89
CA HIS A 195 0.00 -18.60 0.80
C HIS A 195 1.17 -17.66 0.44
N PRO A 196 2.44 -18.13 0.39
CA PRO A 196 3.61 -17.26 0.19
C PRO A 196 3.55 -16.40 -1.07
N SER A 197 3.06 -16.95 -2.20
CA SER A 197 2.91 -16.18 -3.44
C SER A 197 1.93 -15.01 -3.33
N LEU A 198 0.86 -15.16 -2.53
CA LEU A 198 -0.11 -14.08 -2.31
C LEU A 198 0.51 -12.97 -1.46
N LEU A 199 1.20 -13.34 -0.38
CA LEU A 199 1.91 -12.37 0.45
C LEU A 199 3.01 -11.65 -0.33
N ARG A 200 3.77 -12.38 -1.15
CA ARG A 200 4.77 -11.80 -2.06
C ARG A 200 4.18 -10.75 -3.00
N TRP A 201 3.04 -11.05 -3.62
CA TRP A 201 2.31 -10.10 -4.45
C TRP A 201 1.81 -8.89 -3.66
N ALA A 202 1.25 -9.09 -2.48
CA ALA A 202 0.79 -8.00 -1.63
C ALA A 202 1.95 -7.08 -1.20
N THR A 203 3.07 -7.65 -0.76
CA THR A 203 4.29 -6.91 -0.42
C THR A 203 4.78 -6.10 -1.61
N PHE A 204 4.79 -6.68 -2.81
CA PHE A 204 5.16 -5.96 -4.02
C PHE A 204 4.17 -4.81 -4.34
N MET A 205 2.86 -5.02 -4.18
CA MET A 205 1.86 -3.94 -4.36
C MET A 205 2.12 -2.78 -3.40
N ILE A 206 2.38 -3.06 -2.12
CA ILE A 206 2.71 -2.03 -1.14
C ILE A 206 3.98 -1.28 -1.52
N ARG A 207 5.06 -1.98 -1.80
CA ARG A 207 6.35 -1.35 -2.14
C ARG A 207 6.30 -0.48 -3.39
N SER A 208 5.49 -0.87 -4.38
CA SER A 208 5.42 -0.20 -5.67
C SER A 208 4.39 0.94 -5.72
N ARG A 209 3.37 0.94 -4.86
CA ARG A 209 2.21 1.85 -4.99
C ARG A 209 1.88 2.66 -3.74
N ARG A 210 2.46 2.33 -2.58
CA ARG A 210 2.21 3.06 -1.32
C ARG A 210 2.77 4.48 -1.40
N PHE A 211 1.90 5.45 -1.14
CA PHE A 211 2.29 6.82 -0.82
C PHE A 211 2.44 6.97 0.68
N THR A 212 3.56 7.54 1.11
CA THR A 212 3.84 7.75 2.53
C THR A 212 3.65 9.21 2.90
N THR A 213 2.94 9.45 4.00
CA THR A 213 2.78 10.78 4.59
C THR A 213 3.35 10.80 5.99
N TRP A 214 3.81 11.99 6.40
CA TRP A 214 4.42 12.23 7.69
C TRP A 214 3.54 13.18 8.49
N ASN A 215 3.04 12.71 9.62
CA ASN A 215 2.22 13.46 10.54
C ASN A 215 2.88 13.52 11.92
N ILE A 216 2.55 14.56 12.69
CA ILE A 216 2.93 14.65 14.10
C ILE A 216 1.66 14.46 14.91
N ILE A 217 1.60 13.39 15.70
CA ILE A 217 0.46 13.10 16.58
C ILE A 217 0.85 13.26 18.04
N TYR A 218 -0.15 13.41 18.90
CA TYR A 218 0.03 13.41 20.33
C TYR A 218 -0.01 11.97 20.85
N ASP A 219 1.05 11.53 21.51
CA ASP A 219 1.09 10.26 22.24
C ASP A 219 1.31 10.54 23.74
N PRO A 220 0.28 10.36 24.59
CA PRO A 220 0.42 10.60 26.03
C PRO A 220 1.43 9.68 26.72
N ASN A 221 1.84 8.59 26.08
CA ASN A 221 2.75 7.60 26.64
C ASN A 221 4.19 7.74 26.12
N SER A 222 4.44 8.62 25.15
CA SER A 222 5.79 8.79 24.61
C SER A 222 6.68 9.44 25.66
N LYS A 223 7.80 8.80 25.99
CA LYS A 223 8.86 9.45 26.77
C LYS A 223 9.45 10.59 25.93
N ASN A 224 9.90 11.67 26.57
CA ASN A 224 10.53 12.80 25.90
C ASN A 224 11.87 12.37 25.28
N ASP A 225 11.83 11.71 24.13
CA ASP A 225 13.02 11.44 23.33
C ASP A 225 13.22 12.62 22.36
N PRO A 226 14.43 13.17 22.25
CA PRO A 226 14.72 14.21 21.26
C PRO A 226 14.58 13.62 19.86
N LEU A 227 13.45 13.89 19.23
CA LEU A 227 13.28 13.77 17.78
C LEU A 227 14.31 14.67 17.07
N PHE A 228 14.88 14.15 15.98
CA PHE A 228 15.89 14.77 15.09
C PHE A 228 16.12 16.27 15.33
N GLY A 229 17.36 16.63 15.70
CA GLY A 229 17.80 17.88 16.33
C GLY A 229 17.58 19.21 15.61
N VAL A 230 16.38 19.48 15.08
CA VAL A 230 16.00 20.75 14.45
C VAL A 230 14.60 21.23 14.84
N PHE A 231 13.78 20.43 15.51
CA PHE A 231 12.45 20.84 15.96
C PHE A 231 12.37 21.03 17.47
N PRO A 232 11.67 22.07 17.97
CA PRO A 232 11.50 22.28 19.39
C PRO A 232 10.81 21.08 20.03
N ILE A 233 11.38 20.57 21.12
CA ILE A 233 10.87 19.45 21.93
C ILE A 233 9.43 19.78 22.34
N ARG A 234 8.45 19.20 21.64
CA ARG A 234 7.05 19.28 22.02
C ARG A 234 6.74 18.02 22.80
N GLN A 235 6.59 18.16 24.11
CA GLN A 235 6.24 17.07 25.02
C GLN A 235 5.06 16.25 24.46
N ASN A 236 5.18 14.93 24.53
CA ASN A 236 4.14 13.96 24.16
C ASN A 236 3.73 13.98 22.69
N LYS A 237 4.64 14.29 21.76
CA LYS A 237 4.39 14.18 20.32
C LYS A 237 5.35 13.21 19.67
N ILE A 238 4.81 12.32 18.85
CA ILE A 238 5.58 11.37 18.05
C ILE A 238 5.32 11.60 16.56
N GLU A 239 6.30 11.25 15.76
CA GLU A 239 6.13 11.14 14.32
C GLU A 239 5.31 9.90 14.00
N GLN A 240 4.29 10.09 13.16
CA GLN A 240 3.47 9.04 12.61
C GLN A 240 3.63 9.05 11.10
N ILE A 241 4.23 7.98 10.60
CA ILE A 241 4.31 7.65 9.20
C ILE A 241 3.09 6.82 8.84
N GLN A 242 2.30 7.28 7.88
CA GLN A 242 1.12 6.58 7.36
C GLN A 242 1.29 6.30 5.87
N GLY A 243 0.99 5.06 5.47
CA GLY A 243 1.01 4.58 4.11
C GLY A 243 -0.40 4.49 3.54
N PHE A 244 -0.59 5.05 2.34
CA PHE A 244 -1.85 5.04 1.62
C PHE A 244 -1.70 4.45 0.21
N LEU A 245 -2.68 3.68 -0.21
CA LEU A 245 -2.94 3.47 -1.63
C LEU A 245 -3.97 4.50 -2.09
N LEU A 246 -3.69 5.14 -3.23
CA LEU A 246 -4.54 6.17 -3.81
C LEU A 246 -5.14 5.64 -5.11
N PRO A 247 -6.37 5.12 -5.09
CA PRO A 247 -7.00 4.56 -6.29
C PRO A 247 -6.95 5.56 -7.45
N LEU A 248 -6.73 5.04 -8.65
CA LEU A 248 -6.49 5.80 -9.89
C LEU A 248 -5.13 6.53 -9.93
N ILE A 249 -4.77 7.30 -8.89
CA ILE A 249 -3.51 8.07 -8.85
C ILE A 249 -2.29 7.15 -8.91
N ASP A 250 -2.33 6.02 -8.20
CA ASP A 250 -1.27 5.01 -8.17
C ASP A 250 -1.08 4.25 -9.51
N MET A 251 -1.89 4.55 -10.54
CA MET A 251 -1.72 4.05 -11.90
C MET A 251 -0.88 4.99 -12.77
N ALA A 252 -0.49 6.17 -12.27
CA ALA A 252 0.44 7.04 -12.97
C ALA A 252 1.82 6.39 -13.08
N ASN A 253 2.38 6.35 -14.29
CA ASN A 253 3.73 5.83 -14.51
C ASN A 253 4.79 6.88 -14.13
N HIS A 254 5.93 6.41 -13.67
CA HIS A 254 7.10 7.26 -13.47
C HIS A 254 7.75 7.62 -14.81
N ALA A 255 8.26 8.83 -14.93
CA ALA A 255 9.10 9.28 -16.04
C ALA A 255 10.23 10.16 -15.49
N HIS A 256 11.40 10.12 -16.14
CA HIS A 256 12.55 10.95 -15.76
C HIS A 256 12.23 12.45 -15.77
N ASN A 257 11.36 12.90 -16.69
CA ASN A 257 10.84 14.27 -16.73
C ASN A 257 9.33 14.24 -16.49
N PRO A 258 8.86 14.24 -15.23
CA PRO A 258 7.45 14.12 -14.91
C PRO A 258 6.68 15.39 -15.31
N ASN A 259 5.48 15.20 -15.87
CA ASN A 259 4.58 16.29 -16.28
C ASN A 259 3.42 16.53 -15.29
N ALA A 260 3.40 15.81 -14.17
CA ALA A 260 2.42 15.93 -13.10
C ALA A 260 3.10 15.69 -11.74
N GLY A 261 2.52 16.26 -10.69
CA GLY A 261 2.97 16.07 -9.31
C GLY A 261 1.78 15.83 -8.38
N LEU A 262 2.01 15.08 -7.31
CA LEU A 262 1.01 14.85 -6.27
C LEU A 262 1.07 15.97 -5.23
N LYS A 263 -0.09 16.53 -4.90
CA LYS A 263 -0.24 17.49 -3.79
C LYS A 263 -1.36 17.03 -2.87
N ILE A 264 -1.04 16.90 -1.58
CA ILE A 264 -2.03 16.62 -0.55
C ILE A 264 -2.56 17.97 -0.05
N SER A 265 -3.86 18.21 -0.24
CA SER A 265 -4.51 19.44 0.21
C SER A 265 -5.44 19.13 1.37
N ILE A 266 -5.21 19.77 2.52
CA ILE A 266 -6.12 19.71 3.67
C ILE A 266 -7.04 20.92 3.56
N ASN A 267 -8.30 20.70 3.20
CA ASN A 267 -9.29 21.77 3.15
C ASN A 267 -9.51 22.29 4.58
N ARG A 268 -9.18 23.56 4.86
CA ARG A 268 -9.29 24.16 6.21
C ARG A 268 -10.71 24.13 6.78
N ILE A 269 -11.73 24.00 5.92
CA ILE A 269 -13.16 24.03 6.29
C ILE A 269 -13.59 22.78 7.09
N THR A 270 -12.86 21.66 7.02
CA THR A 270 -13.20 20.43 7.77
C THR A 270 -12.49 20.29 9.12
N ARG A 271 -11.74 21.31 9.58
CA ARG A 271 -11.15 21.38 10.92
C ARG A 271 -12.02 22.18 11.90
N HIS A 272 -13.28 21.77 12.06
CA HIS A 272 -14.18 22.29 13.09
C HIS A 272 -14.56 21.19 14.07
#